data_AF-A0A8J7EAZ1-F1
#
_entry.id   AF-A0A8J7EAZ1-F1
#
_cell.length_a   1.000
_cell.length_b   1.000
_cell.length_c   1.000
_cell.angle_alpha   90.00
_cell.angle_beta   90.00
_cell.angle_gamma   90.00
#
_symmetry.space_group_name_H-M   'P 1'
#
loop_
_entity.id
_entity.type
_entity.pdbx_description
1 polymer ?
#
loop_
_entity_poly.entity_id
_entity_poly.type
_entity_poly.pdbx_seq_one_letter_code
_entity_poly.pdbx_strand_id
1 'polypeptide(L)'
;MGYQAEPGSYRPVTFAESANTFHEKAMLCRAAENTCYFASVNCASAGSGTTSAVVRPDGTLQCFQPYGQEGLLMADLDLSTASGLLASRCRISSI
;
A
#
# COMPACT_ATOMS: atom_id res chain seq x y z
N MET A 1 -13.64 8.88 -16.22
CA MET A 1 -13.19 10.21 -15.75
C MET A 1 -12.45 10.01 -14.44
N GLY A 2 -11.13 10.25 -14.41
CA GLY A 2 -10.31 10.09 -13.20
C GLY A 2 -10.31 11.37 -12.36
N TYR A 3 -10.09 11.24 -11.06
CA TYR A 3 -9.87 12.39 -10.17
C TYR A 3 -8.65 13.21 -10.64
N GLN A 4 -8.84 14.53 -10.76
CA GLN A 4 -7.80 15.50 -11.10
C GLN A 4 -7.51 16.31 -9.84
N ALA A 5 -6.25 16.33 -9.40
CA ALA A 5 -5.89 17.19 -8.28
C ALA A 5 -5.81 18.65 -8.71
N GLU A 6 -6.10 19.53 -7.74
CA GLU A 6 -6.00 20.97 -7.92
C GLU A 6 -4.57 21.40 -8.27
N PRO A 7 -4.39 22.37 -9.18
CA PRO A 7 -3.07 22.94 -9.47
C PRO A 7 -2.36 23.42 -8.19
N GLY A 8 -1.13 22.95 -7.96
CA GLY A 8 -0.33 23.29 -6.78
C GLY A 8 -0.61 22.45 -5.53
N SER A 9 -1.48 21.44 -5.61
CA SER A 9 -1.67 20.48 -4.51
C SER A 9 -0.36 19.76 -4.15
N TYR A 10 -0.21 19.41 -2.87
CA TYR A 10 0.94 18.64 -2.37
C TYR A 10 1.15 17.35 -3.19
N ARG A 11 2.42 17.06 -3.51
CA ARG A 11 2.82 15.85 -4.24
C ARG A 11 3.79 15.04 -3.39
N PRO A 12 3.39 13.83 -2.97
CA PRO A 12 4.29 12.97 -2.23
C PRO A 12 5.47 12.54 -3.12
N VAL A 13 6.64 12.42 -2.50
CA VAL A 13 7.88 11.91 -3.13
C VAL A 13 8.47 10.75 -2.35
N THR A 14 8.14 10.66 -1.06
CA THR A 14 8.49 9.56 -0.18
C THR A 14 7.22 8.91 0.33
N PHE A 15 7.21 7.58 0.35
CA PHE A 15 6.06 6.80 0.80
C PHE A 15 5.84 6.92 2.31
N ALA A 16 4.56 7.07 2.71
CA ALA A 16 4.08 7.14 4.09
C ALA A 16 4.65 8.30 4.94
N GLU A 17 5.10 9.40 4.30
CA GLU A 17 5.48 10.62 5.01
C GLU A 17 4.31 11.23 5.78
N SER A 18 4.61 12.02 6.82
CA SER A 18 3.58 12.63 7.66
C SER A 18 2.66 13.60 6.93
N ALA A 19 3.14 14.20 5.82
CA ALA A 19 2.37 15.11 4.98
C ALA A 19 1.47 14.38 3.97
N ASN A 20 1.63 13.07 3.79
CA ASN A 20 0.85 12.28 2.84
C ASN A 20 -0.56 12.00 3.39
N THR A 21 -1.46 11.58 2.49
CA THR A 21 -2.76 11.08 2.92
C THR A 21 -2.62 9.81 3.76
N PHE A 22 -3.60 9.53 4.63
CA PHE A 22 -3.52 8.41 5.56
C PHE A 22 -3.45 7.03 4.87
N HIS A 23 -3.84 6.93 3.60
CA HIS A 23 -3.95 5.67 2.86
C HIS A 23 -2.68 4.84 2.91
N GLU A 24 -1.52 5.46 2.72
CA GLU A 24 -0.23 4.74 2.69
C GLU A 24 0.11 4.15 4.06
N LYS A 25 -0.16 4.90 5.14
CA LYS A 25 -0.01 4.37 6.50
C LYS A 25 -1.02 3.26 6.79
N ALA A 26 -2.24 3.37 6.27
CA ALA A 26 -3.22 2.31 6.39
C ALA A 26 -2.78 1.01 5.67
N MET A 27 -2.07 1.11 4.54
CA MET A 27 -1.46 -0.05 3.86
C MET A 27 -0.42 -0.73 4.77
N LEU A 28 0.46 0.07 5.41
CA LEU A 28 1.45 -0.44 6.37
C LEU A 28 0.78 -1.15 7.55
N CYS A 29 -0.21 -0.50 8.18
CA CYS A 29 -0.94 -1.09 9.28
C CYS A 29 -1.67 -2.36 8.88
N ARG A 30 -2.33 -2.38 7.71
CA ARG A 30 -3.12 -3.53 7.27
C ARG A 30 -2.27 -4.78 7.09
N ALA A 31 -1.06 -4.63 6.54
CA ALA A 31 -0.11 -5.72 6.40
C ALA A 31 0.32 -6.29 7.77
N ALA A 32 0.74 -5.41 8.69
CA ALA A 32 1.15 -5.78 10.04
C ALA A 32 0.02 -6.45 10.84
N GLU A 33 -1.17 -5.85 10.82
CA GLU A 33 -2.35 -6.33 11.53
C GLU A 33 -2.79 -7.72 11.08
N ASN A 34 -2.55 -8.08 9.82
CA ASN A 34 -2.94 -9.37 9.27
C ASN A 34 -1.78 -10.34 9.12
N THR A 35 -0.54 -9.90 9.39
CA THR A 35 0.69 -10.68 9.17
C THR A 35 0.72 -11.28 7.76
N CYS A 36 0.42 -10.45 6.76
CA CYS A 36 0.42 -10.82 5.35
C CYS A 36 0.97 -9.70 4.46
N TYR A 37 1.38 -10.04 3.24
CA TYR A 37 1.74 -9.05 2.25
C TYR A 37 0.51 -8.22 1.84
N PHE A 38 0.71 -6.91 1.67
CA PHE A 38 -0.30 -6.01 1.13
C PHE A 38 0.21 -5.36 -0.16
N ALA A 39 -0.47 -5.62 -1.26
CA ALA A 39 -0.19 -4.99 -2.56
C ALA A 39 -1.29 -3.97 -2.89
N SER A 40 -0.91 -2.71 -3.04
CA SER A 40 -1.79 -1.66 -3.55
C SER A 40 -1.53 -1.42 -5.04
N VAL A 41 -2.60 -1.17 -5.79
CA VAL A 41 -2.52 -0.80 -7.20
C VAL A 41 -3.31 0.49 -7.37
N ASN A 42 -2.63 1.54 -7.81
CA ASN A 42 -3.18 2.87 -7.99
C ASN A 42 -2.93 3.39 -9.39
N CYS A 43 -3.81 4.25 -9.89
CA CYS A 43 -3.64 4.92 -11.17
C CYS A 43 -2.47 5.92 -11.09
N ALA A 44 -1.64 5.93 -12.13
CA ALA A 44 -0.55 6.89 -12.30
C ALA A 44 -1.04 8.29 -12.72
N SER A 45 -2.04 8.84 -12.04
CA SER A 45 -2.54 10.18 -12.32
C SER A 45 -1.67 11.25 -11.62
N ALA A 46 -1.50 12.40 -12.26
CA ALA A 46 -0.72 13.52 -11.72
C ALA A 46 -1.26 14.10 -10.40
N GLY A 47 -2.49 13.71 -10.01
CA GLY A 47 -3.15 14.14 -8.78
C GLY A 47 -3.33 13.05 -7.74
N SER A 48 -2.80 11.84 -7.97
CA SER A 48 -2.93 10.77 -6.99
C SER A 48 -2.07 11.07 -5.76
N GLY A 49 -2.72 11.21 -4.60
CA GLY A 49 -2.05 11.36 -3.30
C GLY A 49 -1.47 10.05 -2.73
N THR A 50 -1.38 9.02 -3.56
CA THR A 50 -0.80 7.71 -3.25
C THR A 50 -0.30 7.03 -4.54
N THR A 51 0.34 5.88 -4.41
CA THR A 51 0.92 5.11 -5.52
C THR A 51 0.79 3.61 -5.27
N SER A 52 1.14 2.79 -6.26
CA SER A 52 1.20 1.33 -6.11
C SER A 52 2.39 0.94 -5.24
N ALA A 53 2.21 0.01 -4.31
CA ALA A 53 3.24 -0.41 -3.37
C ALA A 53 3.06 -1.86 -2.94
N VAL A 54 4.16 -2.46 -2.48
CA VAL A 54 4.18 -3.76 -1.81
C VAL A 54 4.70 -3.56 -0.39
N VAL A 55 3.91 -4.02 0.59
CA VAL A 55 4.22 -3.94 2.02
C VAL A 55 4.41 -5.35 2.57
N ARG A 56 5.46 -5.54 3.39
CA ARG A 56 5.79 -6.81 4.03
C ARG A 56 4.83 -7.14 5.19
N PRO A 57 4.71 -8.43 5.58
CA PRO A 57 3.90 -8.85 6.72
C PRO A 57 4.18 -8.18 8.07
N ASP A 58 5.37 -7.60 8.26
CA ASP A 58 5.75 -6.85 9.47
C ASP A 58 5.33 -5.37 9.43
N GLY A 59 4.70 -4.92 8.34
CA GLY A 59 4.30 -3.53 8.12
C GLY A 59 5.38 -2.64 7.54
N THR A 60 6.55 -3.17 7.16
CA THR A 60 7.60 -2.40 6.49
C THR A 60 7.37 -2.33 4.97
N LEU A 61 7.73 -1.21 4.36
CA LEU A 61 7.64 -1.05 2.90
C LEU A 61 8.70 -1.90 2.19
N GLN A 62 8.29 -2.70 1.21
CA GLN A 62 9.21 -3.44 0.35
C GLN A 62 9.63 -2.61 -0.85
N CYS A 63 8.68 -2.08 -1.60
CA CYS A 63 8.91 -1.22 -2.75
C CYS A 63 7.63 -0.45 -3.10
N PHE A 64 7.79 0.65 -3.84
CA PHE A 64 6.68 1.44 -4.35
C PHE A 64 7.03 2.01 -5.73
N GLN A 65 6.00 2.28 -6.53
CA GLN A 65 6.12 2.89 -7.84
C GLN A 65 6.25 4.42 -7.69
N PRO A 66 7.08 5.12 -8.48
CA PRO A 66 7.09 6.58 -8.47
C PRO A 66 5.69 7.17 -8.72
N TYR A 67 5.35 8.22 -7.97
CA TYR A 67 4.03 8.86 -8.04
C TYR A 67 3.73 9.44 -9.41
N GLY A 68 2.52 9.17 -9.91
CA GLY A 68 2.05 9.69 -11.20
C GLY A 68 2.82 9.14 -12.41
N GLN A 69 3.61 8.08 -12.25
CA GLN A 69 4.35 7.45 -13.34
C GLN A 69 3.84 6.05 -13.63
N GLU A 70 3.45 5.83 -14.88
CA GLU A 70 3.08 4.50 -15.37
C GLU A 70 4.28 3.55 -15.29
N GLY A 71 4.02 2.29 -14.97
CA GLY A 71 5.07 1.28 -14.95
C GLY A 71 4.61 -0.02 -14.30
N LEU A 72 5.57 -0.96 -14.21
CA LEU A 72 5.37 -2.28 -13.64
C LEU A 72 6.19 -2.39 -12.34
N LEU A 73 5.49 -2.55 -11.22
CA LEU A 73 6.10 -2.81 -9.92
C LEU A 73 6.25 -4.32 -9.73
N MET A 74 7.47 -4.80 -9.56
CA MET A 74 7.77 -6.21 -9.28
C MET A 74 8.42 -6.36 -7.90
N ALA A 75 8.06 -7.43 -7.18
CA ALA A 75 8.61 -7.75 -5.88
C ALA A 75 8.64 -9.26 -5.67
N ASP A 76 9.77 -9.79 -5.20
CA ASP A 76 9.87 -11.18 -4.75
C ASP A 76 9.30 -11.32 -3.35
N LEU A 77 8.47 -12.32 -3.12
CA LEU A 77 7.81 -12.53 -1.83
C LEU A 77 8.37 -13.76 -1.14
N ASP A 78 8.80 -13.60 0.12
CA ASP A 78 9.10 -14.73 1.01
C ASP A 78 7.81 -15.11 1.75
N LEU A 79 7.11 -16.10 1.20
CA LEU A 79 5.84 -16.56 1.74
C LEU A 79 5.95 -17.16 3.14
N SER A 80 7.15 -17.57 3.58
CA SER A 80 7.36 -18.08 4.93
C SER A 80 7.11 -17.02 6.01
N THR A 81 7.20 -15.73 5.65
CA THR A 81 6.94 -14.60 6.56
C THR A 81 5.46 -14.24 6.70
N ALA A 82 4.60 -14.68 5.77
CA ALA A 82 3.17 -14.34 5.74
C ALA A 82 2.34 -15.35 6.55
N SER A 83 2.47 -15.30 7.88
CA SER A 83 1.84 -16.29 8.77
C SER A 83 0.31 -16.23 8.83
N GLY A 84 -0.31 -15.07 8.53
CA GLY A 84 -1.77 -14.91 8.60
C GLY A 84 -2.37 -15.11 10.00
N LEU A 85 -1.54 -15.11 11.05
CA LEU A 85 -1.92 -15.50 12.41
C LEU A 85 -3.11 -14.68 12.92
N LEU A 86 -3.05 -13.36 12.77
CA LEU A 86 -4.11 -12.46 13.23
C LEU A 86 -5.32 -12.46 12.30
N ALA A 87 -5.11 -12.56 10.98
CA ALA A 87 -6.19 -12.68 10.00
C ALA A 87 -7.07 -13.91 10.26
N SER A 88 -6.48 -15.01 10.76
CA SER A 88 -7.19 -16.25 11.05
C SER A 88 -8.21 -16.15 12.21
N ARG A 89 -8.08 -15.13 13.08
CA ARG A 89 -8.91 -14.94 14.29
C ARG A 89 -10.33 -14.46 13.99
N CYS A 90 -10.53 -13.83 12.84
CA CYS A 90 -11.83 -13.29 12.40
C CYS A 90 -12.54 -14.19 11.38
N ARG A 91 -12.25 -15.50 11.35
CA ARG A 91 -13.04 -16.43 10.57
C ARG A 91 -14.41 -16.61 11.24
N ILE A 92 -15.47 -16.31 10.50
CA ILE A 92 -16.82 -16.76 10.87
C ILE A 92 -16.75 -18.29 10.93
N SER A 93 -17.00 -18.87 12.10
CA SER A 93 -17.17 -20.31 12.21
C SER A 93 -18.21 -20.73 11.19
N SER A 94 -17.87 -21.65 10.30
CA SER A 94 -18.86 -22.30 9.45
C SER A 94 -19.96 -22.83 10.36
N ILE A 95 -21.19 -22.33 10.14
CA ILE A 95 -22.42 -22.84 10.76
C ILE A 95 -22.70 -24.22 10.18
#